data_AF-A0A955RWL3-F1
#
_entry.id   AF-A0A955RWL3-F1
#
_cell.length_a   1.000
_cell.length_b   1.000
_cell.length_c   1.000
_cell.angle_alpha   90.00
_cell.angle_beta   90.00
_cell.angle_gamma   90.00
#
_symmetry.space_group_name_H-M   'P 1'
#
loop_
_entity.id
_entity.type
_entity.pdbx_description
1 polymer ?
#
loop_
_entity_poly.entity_id
_entity_poly.type
_entity_poly.pdbx_seq_one_letter_code
_entity_poly.pdbx_strand_id
1 'polypeptide(L)'
;MMDFKEAGNESEEKMFSQNNACAPCGISFGELQPRIFSFNSPYGACAVCDGLGNRMDIDPELVIPDPTKSIKGGAIEAWKRGGKSYIIFLRRMLRKTAERNGFSLDTPFNKLSKQHQKLILWGEEDADSYAGRYGSFEGVIPNLERRFKETESEYMKNHINKYMSEQSCTGCHGKRLQPHVLAVKVNGKSIMDITDF
;
A
#
# COMPACT_ATOMS: atom_id res chain seq x y z
N MET A 1 2.17 -58.45 -39.49
CA MET A 1 1.77 -57.55 -38.40
C MET A 1 2.27 -58.16 -37.11
N MET A 2 3.37 -57.64 -36.57
CA MET A 2 3.79 -57.90 -35.20
C MET A 2 3.79 -56.55 -34.51
N ASP A 3 2.76 -56.34 -33.69
CA ASP A 3 2.60 -55.15 -32.87
C ASP A 3 3.69 -55.15 -31.79
N PHE A 4 4.63 -54.22 -31.90
CA PHE A 4 5.52 -53.88 -30.81
C PHE A 4 4.72 -53.02 -29.82
N LYS A 5 4.30 -53.63 -28.70
CA LYS A 5 3.83 -52.88 -27.54
C LYS A 5 5.05 -52.28 -26.84
N GLU A 6 5.25 -50.97 -27.01
CA GLU A 6 6.17 -50.21 -26.18
C GLU A 6 5.68 -50.24 -24.72
N ALA A 7 6.53 -50.75 -23.84
CA ALA A 7 6.33 -50.66 -22.41
C ALA A 7 6.58 -49.20 -21.99
N GLY A 8 5.49 -48.45 -21.80
CA GLY A 8 5.51 -47.11 -21.23
C GLY A 8 6.07 -47.15 -19.82
N ASN A 9 7.37 -46.94 -19.69
CA ASN A 9 8.00 -46.67 -18.42
C ASN A 9 7.76 -45.18 -18.14
N GLU A 10 6.71 -44.85 -17.38
CA GLU A 10 6.50 -43.49 -16.88
C GLU A 10 7.64 -43.16 -15.90
N SER A 11 8.78 -42.75 -16.44
CA SER A 11 9.86 -42.16 -15.67
C SER A 11 9.41 -40.77 -15.23
N GLU A 12 9.20 -40.59 -13.92
CA GLU A 12 8.97 -39.25 -13.37
C GLU A 12 10.14 -38.34 -13.75
N GLU A 13 9.85 -37.30 -14.55
CA GLU A 13 10.83 -36.29 -14.90
C GLU A 13 11.22 -35.52 -13.63
N LYS A 14 12.50 -35.57 -13.27
CA LYS A 14 13.04 -34.84 -12.11
C LYS A 14 13.83 -33.64 -12.57
N MET A 15 13.40 -32.46 -12.13
CA MET A 15 14.10 -31.20 -12.38
C MET A 15 15.08 -30.90 -11.26
N PHE A 16 16.31 -30.53 -11.60
CA PHE A 16 17.36 -30.18 -10.65
C PHE A 16 17.87 -28.76 -10.90
N SER A 17 18.32 -28.10 -9.84
CA SER A 17 18.98 -26.80 -9.87
C SER A 17 20.23 -26.86 -9.01
N GLN A 18 21.32 -26.24 -9.48
CA GLN A 18 22.55 -26.04 -8.68
C GLN A 18 22.43 -24.87 -7.70
N ASN A 19 21.43 -24.01 -7.89
CA ASN A 19 21.14 -22.86 -7.03
C ASN A 19 19.96 -23.16 -6.11
N ASN A 20 19.86 -22.44 -4.98
CA ASN A 20 18.69 -22.45 -4.11
C ASN A 20 17.48 -21.86 -4.85
N ALA A 21 16.73 -22.71 -5.55
CA ALA A 21 15.63 -22.30 -6.41
C ALA A 21 14.40 -23.19 -6.23
N CYS A 22 13.23 -22.56 -6.21
CA CYS A 22 11.94 -23.26 -6.30
C CYS A 22 11.54 -23.33 -7.77
N ALA A 23 11.65 -24.51 -8.39
CA ALA A 23 11.24 -24.73 -9.79
C ALA A 23 9.76 -24.40 -10.05
N PRO A 24 8.79 -24.79 -9.18
CA PRO A 24 7.38 -24.40 -9.35
C PRO A 24 7.15 -22.88 -9.21
N CYS A 25 7.93 -22.20 -8.38
CA CYS A 25 7.72 -20.79 -8.05
C CYS A 25 8.48 -19.84 -8.99
N GLY A 26 9.50 -20.32 -9.69
CA GLY A 26 10.43 -19.49 -10.47
C GLY A 26 11.33 -18.58 -9.61
N ILE A 27 11.42 -18.82 -8.31
CA ILE A 27 12.19 -17.99 -7.36
C ILE A 27 13.56 -18.64 -7.16
N SER A 28 14.62 -17.85 -7.26
CA SER A 28 15.99 -18.24 -6.91
C SER A 28 16.54 -17.25 -5.89
N PHE A 29 17.27 -17.73 -4.89
CA PHE A 29 17.94 -16.89 -3.90
C PHE A 29 19.38 -17.34 -3.70
N GLY A 30 20.20 -16.43 -3.19
CA GLY A 30 21.61 -16.67 -2.97
C GLY A 30 21.88 -17.68 -1.85
N GLU A 31 23.15 -17.79 -1.50
CA GLU A 31 23.58 -18.59 -0.35
C GLU A 31 22.98 -18.06 0.96
N LEU A 32 22.60 -18.98 1.85
CA LEU A 32 22.11 -18.63 3.18
C LEU A 32 23.26 -18.14 4.06
N GLN A 33 23.43 -16.82 4.12
CA GLN A 33 24.47 -16.18 4.92
C GLN A 33 23.85 -15.46 6.12
N PRO A 34 24.50 -15.41 7.30
CA PRO A 34 23.94 -14.76 8.49
C PRO A 34 23.41 -13.34 8.26
N ARG A 35 24.06 -12.56 7.38
CA ARG A 35 23.66 -11.19 7.04
C ARG A 35 22.25 -11.06 6.46
N ILE A 36 21.72 -12.08 5.80
CA ILE A 36 20.37 -12.05 5.22
C ILE A 36 19.29 -12.10 6.31
N PHE A 37 19.63 -12.55 7.51
CA PHE A 37 18.72 -12.58 8.66
C PHE A 37 18.74 -11.28 9.48
N SER A 38 19.54 -10.30 9.06
CA SER A 38 19.59 -8.98 9.70
C SER A 38 18.66 -8.00 8.99
N PHE A 39 17.67 -7.47 9.70
CA PHE A 39 16.82 -6.38 9.21
C PHE A 39 17.56 -5.04 9.08
N ASN A 40 18.79 -4.95 9.61
CA ASN A 40 19.66 -3.78 9.41
C ASN A 40 20.55 -3.92 8.15
N SER A 41 20.44 -5.04 7.43
CA SER A 41 21.19 -5.28 6.21
C SER A 41 20.26 -5.18 5.00
N PRO A 42 20.65 -4.48 3.91
CA PRO A 42 19.82 -4.38 2.71
C PRO A 42 19.54 -5.75 2.07
N TYR A 43 20.38 -6.76 2.35
CA TYR A 43 20.17 -8.14 1.86
C TYR A 43 19.03 -8.86 2.57
N GLY A 44 18.71 -8.48 3.81
CA GLY A 44 17.69 -9.14 4.65
C GLY A 44 16.45 -8.30 4.88
N ALA A 45 16.61 -6.98 4.93
CA ALA A 45 15.56 -6.02 5.23
C ALA A 45 14.41 -6.08 4.22
N CYS A 46 13.18 -5.96 4.75
CA CYS A 46 11.99 -5.81 3.92
C CYS A 46 12.14 -4.56 3.04
N ALA A 47 12.11 -4.74 1.72
CA ALA A 47 12.28 -3.64 0.75
C ALA A 47 11.16 -2.58 0.78
N VAL A 48 10.04 -2.86 1.47
CA VAL A 48 8.90 -1.92 1.57
C VAL A 48 9.04 -0.95 2.74
N CYS A 49 9.74 -1.35 3.81
CA CYS A 49 9.90 -0.53 5.02
C CYS A 49 11.35 -0.41 5.48
N ASP A 50 12.31 -0.83 4.65
CA ASP A 50 13.74 -0.82 4.94
C ASP A 50 14.11 -1.44 6.30
N GLY A 51 13.38 -2.50 6.68
CA GLY A 51 13.63 -3.22 7.93
C GLY A 51 13.09 -2.54 9.19
N LEU A 52 12.26 -1.50 9.07
CA LEU A 52 11.57 -0.88 10.20
C LEU A 52 10.43 -1.76 10.74
N GLY A 53 9.69 -2.43 9.85
CA GLY A 53 8.51 -3.25 10.18
C GLY A 53 7.21 -2.46 10.23
N ASN A 54 7.30 -1.16 10.39
CA ASN A 54 6.20 -0.20 10.36
C ASN A 54 6.41 0.82 9.24
N ARG A 55 5.35 1.57 8.92
CA ARG A 55 5.41 2.76 8.09
C ARG A 55 4.50 3.82 8.68
N MET A 56 4.91 5.08 8.54
CA MET A 56 4.02 6.20 8.77
C MET A 56 3.21 6.41 7.50
N ASP A 57 1.94 6.06 7.55
CA ASP A 57 0.99 6.24 6.44
C ASP A 57 -0.14 7.18 6.86
N ILE A 58 -0.83 7.79 5.90
CA ILE A 58 -1.96 8.67 6.20
C ILE A 58 -3.13 7.83 6.69
N ASP A 59 -3.63 8.19 7.87
CA ASP A 59 -4.73 7.49 8.54
C ASP A 59 -6.09 8.10 8.13
N PRO A 60 -6.98 7.34 7.46
CA PRO A 60 -8.30 7.81 7.09
C PRO A 60 -9.13 8.32 8.28
N GLU A 61 -8.97 7.74 9.47
CA GLU A 61 -9.71 8.12 10.68
C GLU A 61 -9.22 9.46 11.23
N LEU A 62 -7.93 9.77 11.10
CA LEU A 62 -7.40 11.08 11.46
C LEU A 62 -7.75 12.16 10.43
N VAL A 63 -7.89 11.78 9.15
CA VAL A 63 -8.31 12.69 8.08
C VAL A 63 -9.80 13.06 8.22
N ILE A 64 -10.64 12.10 8.64
CA ILE A 64 -12.09 12.26 8.85
C ILE A 64 -12.45 11.86 10.29
N PRO A 65 -12.10 12.71 11.28
CA PRO A 65 -12.30 12.37 12.70
C PRO A 65 -13.78 12.34 13.11
N ASP A 66 -14.63 13.07 12.38
CA ASP A 66 -16.08 13.09 12.60
C ASP A 66 -16.80 12.72 11.30
N PRO A 67 -17.11 11.42 11.10
CA PRO A 67 -17.77 10.96 9.88
C PRO A 67 -19.26 11.29 9.85
N THR A 68 -19.82 11.89 10.91
CA THR A 68 -21.22 12.36 10.92
C THR A 68 -21.38 13.70 10.20
N LYS A 69 -20.28 14.43 9.98
CA LYS A 69 -20.25 15.65 9.17
C LYS A 69 -20.25 15.31 7.68
N SER A 70 -20.82 16.23 6.91
CA SER A 70 -20.69 16.20 5.45
C SER A 70 -19.34 16.79 5.02
N ILE A 71 -18.93 16.49 3.78
CA ILE A 71 -17.69 17.03 3.21
C ILE A 71 -17.72 18.57 3.21
N LYS A 72 -18.86 19.15 2.82
CA LYS A 72 -19.08 20.61 2.84
C LYS A 72 -19.11 21.18 4.27
N GLY A 73 -19.62 20.40 5.22
CA GLY A 73 -19.62 20.69 6.66
C GLY A 73 -18.26 20.52 7.34
N GLY A 74 -17.20 20.20 6.59
CA GLY A 74 -15.83 20.15 7.10
C GLY A 74 -15.44 18.80 7.72
N ALA A 75 -15.98 17.69 7.20
CA ALA A 75 -15.57 16.34 7.57
C ALA A 75 -14.08 16.06 7.29
N ILE A 76 -13.53 16.61 6.19
CA ILE A 76 -12.09 16.50 5.87
C ILE A 76 -11.32 17.57 6.65
N GLU A 77 -10.63 17.17 7.73
CA GLU A 77 -9.88 18.08 8.59
C GLU A 77 -8.59 18.57 7.93
N ALA A 78 -7.90 17.66 7.25
CA ALA A 78 -6.57 17.88 6.66
C ALA A 78 -6.51 19.06 5.67
N TRP A 79 -7.65 19.49 5.14
CA TRP A 79 -7.74 20.56 4.16
C TRP A 79 -8.19 21.91 4.75
N LYS A 80 -8.41 22.00 6.07
CA LYS A 80 -8.75 23.27 6.74
C LYS A 80 -7.59 24.27 6.75
N ARG A 81 -6.35 23.80 6.62
CA ARG A 81 -5.12 24.62 6.68
C ARG A 81 -4.32 24.51 5.38
N GLY A 82 -4.61 25.44 4.46
CA GLY A 82 -3.91 25.61 3.20
C GLY A 82 -4.19 27.00 2.61
N GLY A 83 -3.44 27.39 1.58
CA GLY A 83 -3.72 28.65 0.88
C GLY A 83 -5.15 28.66 0.31
N LYS A 84 -5.84 29.81 0.38
CA LYS A 84 -7.24 29.94 -0.06
C LYS A 84 -7.47 29.36 -1.46
N SER A 85 -6.58 29.66 -2.40
CA SER A 85 -6.65 29.18 -3.79
C SER A 85 -6.61 27.65 -3.90
N TYR A 86 -5.81 27.00 -3.06
CA TYR A 86 -5.68 25.55 -3.05
C TYR A 86 -6.93 24.86 -2.47
N ILE A 87 -7.47 25.40 -1.38
CA ILE A 87 -8.74 24.89 -0.81
C ILE A 87 -9.88 25.03 -1.81
N ILE A 88 -9.94 26.16 -2.53
CA ILE A 88 -10.93 26.39 -3.59
C ILE A 88 -10.77 25.36 -4.72
N PHE A 89 -9.53 25.09 -5.15
CA PHE A 89 -9.23 24.09 -6.16
C PHE A 89 -9.73 22.69 -5.75
N LEU A 90 -9.36 22.21 -4.56
CA LEU A 90 -9.77 20.90 -4.06
C LEU A 90 -11.29 20.76 -3.95
N ARG A 91 -11.97 21.80 -3.43
CA ARG A 91 -13.45 21.83 -3.35
C ARG A 91 -14.09 21.77 -4.74
N ARG A 92 -13.48 22.40 -5.74
CA ARG A 92 -13.96 22.36 -7.13
C ARG A 92 -13.77 20.97 -7.74
N MET A 93 -12.65 20.31 -7.46
CA MET A 93 -12.39 18.93 -7.91
C MET A 93 -13.40 17.95 -7.31
N LEU A 94 -13.56 17.97 -5.99
CA LEU A 94 -14.55 17.13 -5.32
C LEU A 94 -15.97 17.34 -5.83
N ARG A 95 -16.37 18.58 -6.11
CA ARG A 95 -17.71 18.85 -6.67
C ARG A 95 -17.90 18.17 -8.02
N LYS A 96 -16.91 18.27 -8.91
CA LYS A 96 -16.97 17.60 -10.22
C LYS A 96 -17.01 16.08 -10.09
N THR A 97 -16.19 15.52 -9.19
CA THR A 97 -16.19 14.07 -8.92
C THR A 97 -17.53 13.61 -8.36
N ALA A 98 -18.14 14.42 -7.48
CA ALA A 98 -19.47 14.17 -6.93
C ALA A 98 -20.57 14.19 -8.01
N GLU A 99 -20.54 15.17 -8.92
CA GLU A 99 -21.46 15.26 -10.05
C GLU A 99 -21.32 14.06 -11.00
N ARG A 100 -20.09 13.63 -11.32
CA ARG A 100 -19.82 12.48 -12.22
C ARG A 100 -20.27 11.14 -11.62
N ASN A 101 -20.07 10.97 -10.31
CA ASN A 101 -20.31 9.70 -9.61
C ASN A 101 -21.65 9.68 -8.84
N GLY A 102 -22.49 10.71 -9.01
CA GLY A 102 -23.86 10.74 -8.52
C GLY A 102 -24.00 10.77 -6.99
N PHE A 103 -23.13 11.46 -6.27
CA PHE A 103 -23.25 11.61 -4.81
C PHE A 103 -23.27 13.07 -4.36
N SER A 104 -23.80 13.34 -3.17
CA SER A 104 -23.88 14.69 -2.62
C SER A 104 -22.78 14.95 -1.59
N LEU A 105 -22.15 16.13 -1.68
CA LEU A 105 -21.17 16.61 -0.69
C LEU A 105 -21.81 17.11 0.60
N ASP A 106 -23.14 17.28 0.61
CA ASP A 106 -23.93 17.69 1.78
C ASP A 106 -24.38 16.49 2.62
N THR A 107 -24.24 15.26 2.10
CA THR A 107 -24.50 14.02 2.84
C THR A 107 -23.39 13.75 3.88
N PRO A 108 -23.72 13.37 5.12
CA PRO A 108 -22.75 12.87 6.10
C PRO A 108 -21.84 11.77 5.53
N PHE A 109 -20.55 11.82 5.84
CA PHE A 109 -19.57 10.88 5.27
C PHE A 109 -19.93 9.41 5.55
N ASN A 110 -20.38 9.10 6.77
CA ASN A 110 -20.82 7.75 7.16
C ASN A 110 -22.08 7.25 6.44
N LYS A 111 -22.87 8.15 5.85
CA LYS A 111 -24.07 7.81 5.06
C LYS A 111 -23.77 7.63 3.57
N LEU A 112 -22.57 7.98 3.11
CA LEU A 112 -22.13 7.70 1.74
C LEU A 112 -21.87 6.20 1.57
N SER A 113 -22.04 5.69 0.34
CA SER A 113 -21.66 4.32 0.02
C SER A 113 -20.15 4.10 0.23
N LYS A 114 -19.73 2.85 0.49
CA LYS A 114 -18.29 2.53 0.62
C LYS A 114 -17.49 2.86 -0.63
N GLN A 115 -18.10 2.76 -1.81
CA GLN A 115 -17.49 3.17 -3.07
C GLN A 115 -17.25 4.69 -3.10
N HIS A 116 -18.24 5.50 -2.70
CA HIS A 116 -18.08 6.96 -2.64
C HIS A 116 -17.08 7.40 -1.55
N GLN A 117 -17.06 6.71 -0.40
CA GLN A 117 -16.04 6.94 0.63
C GLN A 117 -14.64 6.65 0.09
N LYS A 118 -14.44 5.50 -0.60
CA LYS A 118 -13.17 5.14 -1.24
C LYS A 118 -12.76 6.18 -2.28
N LEU A 119 -13.70 6.62 -3.13
CA LEU A 119 -13.46 7.62 -4.16
C LEU A 119 -13.00 8.97 -3.60
N ILE A 120 -13.57 9.40 -2.46
CA ILE A 120 -13.14 10.63 -1.79
C ILE A 120 -11.72 10.47 -1.21
N LEU A 121 -11.43 9.35 -0.56
CA LEU A 121 -10.16 9.13 0.11
C LEU A 121 -9.01 8.85 -0.89
N TRP A 122 -9.26 8.02 -1.89
CA TRP A 122 -8.23 7.44 -2.77
C TRP A 122 -8.31 7.91 -4.22
N GLY A 123 -9.35 8.67 -4.60
CA GLY A 123 -9.48 9.24 -5.94
C GLY A 123 -10.08 8.29 -6.98
N GLU A 124 -10.10 8.75 -8.22
CA GLU A 124 -10.60 8.02 -9.40
C GLU A 124 -9.46 7.16 -9.99
N GLU A 125 -9.69 5.85 -10.19
CA GLU A 125 -8.68 4.87 -10.67
C GLU A 125 -8.33 5.02 -12.18
N ASP A 126 -8.95 5.93 -12.94
CA ASP A 126 -8.65 6.16 -14.36
C ASP A 126 -8.72 7.66 -14.71
N ALA A 127 -7.56 8.26 -14.97
CA ALA A 127 -7.39 9.70 -15.08
C ALA A 127 -7.11 10.26 -16.49
N ASP A 128 -6.95 9.41 -17.50
CA ASP A 128 -6.42 9.88 -18.79
C ASP A 128 -7.49 10.10 -19.88
N SER A 129 -8.74 9.65 -19.73
CA SER A 129 -9.71 9.70 -20.84
C SER A 129 -10.90 10.66 -20.64
N TYR A 130 -11.23 11.04 -19.40
CA TYR A 130 -12.43 11.86 -19.08
C TYR A 130 -12.13 13.17 -18.35
N ALA A 131 -10.87 13.39 -18.01
CA ALA A 131 -10.41 14.57 -17.34
C ALA A 131 -10.18 15.69 -18.36
N GLY A 132 -11.16 16.59 -18.52
CA GLY A 132 -10.91 17.86 -19.20
C GLY A 132 -9.80 18.68 -18.53
N ARG A 133 -9.84 20.02 -18.65
CA ARG A 133 -8.79 20.98 -18.20
C ARG A 133 -8.26 20.89 -16.75
N TYR A 134 -8.76 19.99 -15.90
CA TYR A 134 -8.48 19.94 -14.46
C TYR A 134 -8.00 18.56 -13.94
N GLY A 135 -7.85 17.54 -14.79
CA GLY A 135 -7.45 16.20 -14.31
C GLY A 135 -8.60 15.41 -13.67
N SER A 136 -8.32 14.16 -13.28
CA SER A 136 -9.15 13.41 -12.35
C SER A 136 -8.80 13.76 -10.91
N PHE A 137 -9.72 13.52 -10.00
CA PHE A 137 -9.47 13.79 -8.59
C PHE A 137 -8.53 12.72 -8.01
N GLU A 138 -7.34 13.14 -7.57
CA GLU A 138 -6.29 12.23 -7.05
C GLU A 138 -6.64 11.57 -5.71
N GLY A 139 -7.66 12.07 -4.99
CA GLY A 139 -8.00 11.60 -3.64
C GLY A 139 -7.37 12.44 -2.53
N VAL A 140 -7.97 12.41 -1.34
CA VAL A 140 -7.46 13.13 -0.16
C VAL A 140 -6.14 12.53 0.33
N ILE A 141 -6.05 11.21 0.41
CA ILE A 141 -4.90 10.50 0.95
C ILE A 141 -3.70 10.60 -0.01
N PRO A 142 -3.81 10.24 -1.31
CA PRO A 142 -2.69 10.39 -2.23
C PRO A 142 -2.19 11.82 -2.34
N ASN A 143 -3.09 12.81 -2.25
CA ASN A 143 -2.70 14.22 -2.19
C ASN A 143 -1.80 14.52 -0.98
N LEU A 144 -2.17 14.06 0.22
CA LEU A 144 -1.41 14.30 1.44
C LEU A 144 -0.07 13.56 1.42
N GLU A 145 -0.05 12.31 0.97
CA GLU A 145 1.18 11.51 0.82
C GLU A 145 2.16 12.18 -0.14
N ARG A 146 1.68 12.57 -1.33
CA ARG A 146 2.50 13.27 -2.33
C ARG A 146 3.06 14.57 -1.77
N ARG A 147 2.22 15.38 -1.10
CA ARG A 147 2.66 16.65 -0.48
C ARG A 147 3.65 16.44 0.65
N PHE A 148 3.50 15.38 1.45
CA PHE A 148 4.46 15.05 2.50
C PHE A 148 5.82 14.69 1.92
N LYS A 149 5.83 13.91 0.82
CA LYS A 149 7.06 13.49 0.12
C LYS A 149 7.74 14.63 -0.63
N GLU A 150 6.98 15.51 -1.27
CA GLU A 150 7.50 16.57 -2.14
C GLU A 150 7.84 17.88 -1.39
N THR A 151 7.24 18.13 -0.22
CA THR A 151 7.46 19.41 0.48
C THR A 151 8.79 19.44 1.23
N GLU A 152 9.52 20.54 1.10
CA GLU A 152 10.69 20.84 1.94
C GLU A 152 10.33 21.62 3.21
N SER A 153 9.08 22.09 3.33
CA SER A 153 8.63 22.89 4.46
C SER A 153 8.38 22.03 5.70
N GLU A 154 9.18 22.24 6.74
CA GLU A 154 9.02 21.56 8.03
C GLU A 154 7.65 21.82 8.69
N TYR A 155 7.11 23.04 8.51
CA TYR A 155 5.75 23.36 8.95
C TYR A 155 4.70 22.48 8.25
N MET A 156 4.86 22.26 6.94
CA MET A 156 3.92 21.43 6.18
C MET A 156 4.06 19.94 6.54
N LYS A 157 5.28 19.44 6.69
CA LYS A 157 5.54 18.06 7.16
C LYS A 157 4.90 17.81 8.51
N ASN A 158 5.16 18.70 9.48
CA ASN A 158 4.56 18.59 10.82
C ASN A 158 3.04 18.76 10.82
N HIS A 159 2.49 19.53 9.87
CA HIS A 159 1.05 19.60 9.71
C HIS A 159 0.45 18.27 9.22
N ILE A 160 1.06 17.67 8.19
CA ILE A 160 0.58 16.42 7.59
C ILE A 160 0.80 15.24 8.54
N ASN A 161 1.91 15.21 9.29
CA ASN A 161 2.21 14.19 10.31
C ASN A 161 1.07 13.99 11.33
N LYS A 162 0.24 15.02 11.58
CA LYS A 162 -0.92 14.91 12.49
C LYS A 162 -2.02 13.99 11.98
N TYR A 163 -2.00 13.67 10.70
CA TYR A 163 -2.94 12.77 10.04
C TYR A 163 -2.28 11.46 9.64
N MET A 164 -1.07 11.20 10.13
CA MET A 164 -0.36 9.95 9.91
C MET A 164 -0.38 9.12 11.19
N SER A 165 -0.50 7.81 11.03
CA SER A 165 -0.34 6.87 12.12
C SER A 165 0.65 5.78 11.73
N GLU A 166 1.20 5.13 12.74
CA GLU A 166 2.10 4.01 12.53
C GLU A 166 1.27 2.78 12.13
N GLN A 167 1.52 2.28 10.92
CA GLN A 167 0.86 1.10 10.38
C GLN A 167 1.88 -0.01 10.19
N SER A 168 1.47 -1.26 10.41
CA SER A 168 2.33 -2.40 10.11
C SER A 168 2.63 -2.44 8.61
N CYS A 169 3.89 -2.67 8.28
CA CYS A 169 4.31 -2.73 6.88
C CYS A 169 3.53 -3.80 6.12
N THR A 170 2.92 -3.44 4.99
CA THR A 170 2.15 -4.37 4.15
C THR A 170 3.00 -5.47 3.52
N GLY A 171 4.31 -5.27 3.36
CA GLY A 171 5.22 -6.23 2.73
C GLY A 171 5.77 -7.30 3.66
N CYS A 172 5.99 -6.98 4.94
CA CYS A 172 6.50 -7.94 5.93
C CYS A 172 5.55 -8.18 7.10
N HIS A 173 4.41 -7.48 7.16
CA HIS A 173 3.44 -7.55 8.25
C HIS A 173 4.08 -7.37 9.64
N GLY A 174 5.00 -6.41 9.77
CA GLY A 174 5.74 -6.18 11.02
C GLY A 174 7.02 -7.00 11.18
N LYS A 175 7.24 -8.03 10.35
CA LYS A 175 8.38 -8.96 10.50
C LYS A 175 9.73 -8.44 10.03
N ARG A 176 9.80 -7.23 9.47
CA ARG A 176 11.03 -6.48 9.11
C ARG A 176 11.93 -7.12 8.04
N LEU A 177 11.75 -8.39 7.70
CA LEU A 177 12.60 -9.14 6.77
C LEU A 177 11.90 -9.43 5.43
N GLN A 178 12.70 -9.77 4.42
CA GLN A 178 12.17 -10.21 3.13
C GLN A 178 11.44 -11.56 3.23
N PRO A 179 10.44 -11.82 2.37
CA PRO A 179 9.67 -13.06 2.40
C PRO A 179 10.51 -14.33 2.30
N HIS A 180 11.56 -14.32 1.45
CA HIS A 180 12.42 -15.49 1.26
C HIS A 180 13.30 -15.80 2.49
N VAL A 181 13.64 -14.79 3.30
CA VAL A 181 14.36 -14.95 4.56
C VAL A 181 13.43 -15.55 5.62
N LEU A 182 12.19 -15.06 5.69
CA LEU A 182 11.15 -15.57 6.59
C LEU A 182 10.72 -17.00 6.25
N ALA A 183 10.97 -17.46 5.02
CA ALA A 183 10.72 -18.83 4.60
C ALA A 183 11.73 -19.84 5.18
N VAL A 184 12.91 -19.39 5.63
CA VAL A 184 13.88 -20.25 6.31
C VAL A 184 13.39 -20.52 7.73
N LYS A 185 13.19 -21.81 8.02
CA LYS A 185 12.60 -22.27 9.29
C LYS A 185 13.49 -23.28 9.99
N VAL A 186 13.54 -23.18 11.31
CA VAL A 186 14.11 -24.20 12.21
C VAL A 186 12.98 -24.70 13.10
N ASN A 187 12.73 -26.01 13.12
CA ASN A 187 11.59 -26.62 13.82
C ASN A 187 10.23 -25.96 13.48
N GLY A 188 10.04 -25.60 12.20
CA GLY A 188 8.79 -25.01 11.71
C GLY A 188 8.62 -23.51 12.00
N LYS A 189 9.56 -22.86 12.69
CA LYS A 189 9.52 -21.43 13.04
C LYS A 189 10.59 -20.63 12.28
N SER A 190 10.22 -19.45 11.78
CA SER A 190 11.18 -18.50 11.22
C SER A 190 11.91 -17.74 12.33
N ILE A 191 12.97 -17.01 11.98
CA ILE A 191 13.72 -16.20 12.95
C ILE A 191 12.81 -15.20 13.70
N MET A 192 11.85 -14.59 13.00
CA MET A 192 10.93 -13.63 13.63
C MET A 192 9.93 -14.31 14.55
N ASP A 193 9.46 -15.51 14.21
CA ASP A 193 8.56 -16.28 15.09
C ASP A 193 9.26 -16.76 16.38
N ILE A 194 10.59 -16.72 16.43
CA ILE A 194 11.40 -17.05 17.61
C ILE A 194 11.69 -15.80 18.44
N THR A 195 11.80 -14.63 17.83
CA THR A 195 12.12 -13.37 18.50
C THR A 195 10.89 -12.58 18.96
N ASP A 196 9.71 -12.85 18.39
CA ASP A 196 8.45 -12.26 18.82
C ASP A 196 7.99 -12.96 20.12
N PHE A 197 8.11 -12.26 21.25
CA PHE A 197 7.66 -12.68 22.60
C PHE A 197 6.44 -11.88 23.05
#